data_AF-A0A527ZFW0-F1
#
_entry.id   AF-A0A527ZFW0-F1
#
_cell.length_a   1.000
_cell.length_b   1.000
_cell.length_c   1.000
_cell.angle_alpha   90.00
_cell.angle_beta   90.00
_cell.angle_gamma   90.00
#
_symmetry.space_group_name_H-M   'P 1'
#
loop_
_entity.id
_entity.type
_entity.pdbx_description
1 polymer ?
#
loop_
_entity_poly.entity_id
_entity_poly.type
_entity_poly.pdbx_seq_one_letter_code
_entity_poly.pdbx_strand_id
1 'polypeptide(L)'
;AEMIAASLPRRKLEPHSEAFETARVELALILHITHQQIEQQKDPAEIIRRLMSHLEAMRSKVDPDVWQALMPVVRNHPVLEYFLEDPLTRWSHDKPRGYSGDAQLLDYIYCDPHVAKSVANASEIGKALYRHTKDVPSCVAARERRDLLTRYVDEIATRNGPQTEVLAIAAGHLREANRSAALQEGRLKRWVALDQDPQSV
;
A
#
# COMPACT_ATOMS: atom_id res chain seq x y z
N ALA A 1 28.47 -17.44 17.39
CA ALA A 1 29.00 -16.97 16.10
C ALA A 1 28.19 -15.75 15.70
N GLU A 2 28.62 -14.58 16.18
CA GLU A 2 28.11 -13.28 15.72
C GLU A 2 28.61 -13.07 14.29
N MET A 3 27.70 -12.88 13.34
CA MET A 3 28.06 -12.26 12.06
C MET A 3 27.49 -10.86 12.02
N ILE A 4 28.41 -9.94 12.29
CA ILE A 4 28.33 -8.51 12.04
C ILE A 4 28.08 -8.33 10.54
N ALA A 5 26.84 -8.03 10.14
CA ALA A 5 26.60 -7.37 8.88
C ALA A 5 27.15 -5.95 9.02
N ALA A 6 28.36 -5.74 8.51
CA ALA A 6 29.02 -4.45 8.48
C ALA A 6 28.08 -3.42 7.82
N SER A 7 27.48 -2.57 8.64
CA SER A 7 26.88 -1.32 8.23
C SER A 7 27.97 -0.47 7.60
N LEU A 8 28.06 -0.51 6.27
CA LEU A 8 28.75 0.52 5.49
C LEU A 8 28.28 1.88 6.02
N PRO A 9 29.18 2.81 6.34
CA PRO A 9 28.77 4.13 6.77
C PRO A 9 27.97 4.75 5.61
N ARG A 10 26.65 4.93 5.81
CA ARG A 10 25.86 5.80 4.94
C ARG A 10 26.62 7.11 4.87
N ARG A 11 27.14 7.42 3.68
CA ARG A 11 27.79 8.71 3.43
C ARG A 11 26.75 9.75 3.84
N LYS A 12 27.02 10.51 4.90
CA LYS A 12 26.18 11.65 5.27
C LYS A 12 26.09 12.49 4.00
N LEU A 13 24.92 12.47 3.34
CA LEU A 13 24.62 13.47 2.34
C LEU A 13 24.76 14.80 3.06
N GLU A 14 25.66 15.64 2.57
CA GLU A 14 25.65 17.02 3.02
C GLU A 14 24.26 17.57 2.71
N PRO A 15 23.53 18.08 3.72
CA PRO A 15 22.35 18.89 3.45
C PRO A 15 22.82 19.96 2.45
N HIS A 16 22.14 20.09 1.32
CA HIS A 16 22.50 21.02 0.23
C HIS A 16 23.57 20.53 -0.77
N SER A 17 23.59 19.24 -1.11
CA SER A 17 24.29 18.81 -2.33
C SER A 17 23.60 19.38 -3.58
N GLU A 18 24.36 19.65 -4.64
CA GLU A 18 23.83 20.07 -5.95
C GLU A 18 22.76 19.11 -6.48
N ALA A 19 22.92 17.81 -6.20
CA ALA A 19 21.95 16.78 -6.53
C ALA A 19 20.62 16.96 -5.77
N PHE A 20 20.67 17.30 -4.48
CA PHE A 20 19.46 17.59 -3.70
C PHE A 20 18.75 18.84 -4.21
N GLU A 21 19.47 19.92 -4.45
CA GLU A 21 18.86 21.16 -4.94
C GLU A 21 18.23 21.00 -6.33
N THR A 22 18.91 20.28 -7.23
CA THR A 22 18.37 19.95 -8.55
C THR A 22 17.08 19.13 -8.43
N ALA A 23 17.08 18.07 -7.63
CA ALA A 23 15.90 17.23 -7.43
C ALA A 23 14.76 17.97 -6.70
N ARG A 24 15.09 18.89 -5.78
CA ARG A 24 14.13 19.74 -5.08
C ARG A 24 13.43 20.70 -6.04
N VAL A 25 14.16 21.29 -6.98
CA VAL A 25 13.59 22.16 -8.02
C VAL A 25 12.68 21.37 -8.97
N GLU A 26 13.14 20.20 -9.45
CA GLU A 26 12.32 19.32 -10.29
C GLU A 26 11.03 18.90 -9.55
N LEU A 27 11.14 18.56 -8.26
CA LEU A 27 9.98 18.19 -7.44
C LEU A 27 9.01 19.37 -7.28
N ALA A 28 9.52 20.56 -6.99
CA ALA A 28 8.69 21.76 -6.89
C ALA A 28 7.91 22.03 -8.17
N LEU A 29 8.51 21.82 -9.35
CA LEU A 29 7.83 21.95 -10.64
C LEU A 29 6.72 20.89 -10.81
N ILE A 30 6.99 19.64 -10.45
CA ILE A 30 6.00 18.55 -10.49
C ILE A 30 4.81 18.90 -9.59
N LEU A 31 5.06 19.30 -8.34
CA LEU A 31 4.01 19.63 -7.38
C LEU A 31 3.22 20.88 -7.80
N HIS A 32 3.88 21.88 -8.39
CA HIS A 32 3.22 23.08 -8.93
C HIS A 32 2.29 22.74 -10.10
N ILE A 33 2.74 21.91 -11.04
CA ILE A 33 1.89 21.45 -12.16
C ILE A 33 0.70 20.66 -11.63
N THR A 34 0.91 19.76 -10.66
CA THR A 34 -0.19 19.02 -10.02
C THR A 34 -1.18 19.97 -9.35
N HIS A 35 -0.71 20.98 -8.62
CA HIS A 35 -1.58 21.98 -8.00
C HIS A 35 -2.43 22.72 -9.04
N GLN A 36 -1.84 23.16 -10.15
CA GLN A 36 -2.58 23.81 -11.23
C GLN A 36 -3.63 22.88 -11.86
N GLN A 37 -3.35 21.58 -11.98
CA GLN A 37 -4.34 20.62 -12.48
C GLN A 37 -5.53 20.45 -11.52
N ILE A 38 -5.28 20.48 -10.21
CA ILE A 38 -6.31 20.46 -9.16
C ILE A 38 -7.17 21.72 -9.24
N GLU A 39 -6.55 22.91 -9.33
CA GLU A 39 -7.26 24.19 -9.49
C GLU A 39 -8.12 24.24 -10.76
N GLN A 40 -7.64 23.61 -11.84
CA GLN A 40 -8.36 23.47 -13.11
C GLN A 40 -9.44 22.36 -13.07
N GLN A 41 -9.62 21.68 -11.94
CA GLN A 41 -10.60 20.60 -11.74
C GLN A 41 -10.50 19.50 -12.82
N LYS A 42 -9.27 19.14 -13.20
CA LYS A 42 -9.06 18.00 -14.11
C LYS A 42 -9.51 16.70 -13.45
N ASP A 43 -9.68 15.66 -14.27
CA ASP A 43 -10.04 14.33 -13.78
C ASP A 43 -9.05 13.85 -12.70
N PRO A 44 -9.50 13.53 -11.48
CA PRO A 44 -8.65 13.03 -10.40
C PRO A 44 -7.78 11.83 -10.81
N ALA A 45 -8.31 10.95 -11.66
CA ALA A 45 -7.56 9.78 -12.16
C ALA A 45 -6.41 10.19 -13.10
N GLU A 46 -6.57 11.26 -13.88
CA GLU A 46 -5.50 11.81 -14.69
C GLU A 46 -4.43 12.48 -13.81
N ILE A 47 -4.84 13.27 -12.82
CA ILE A 47 -3.95 13.99 -11.92
C ILE A 47 -3.03 13.01 -11.19
N ILE A 48 -3.61 12.00 -10.53
CA ILE A 48 -2.84 11.04 -9.72
C ILE A 48 -1.92 10.19 -10.60
N ARG A 49 -2.38 9.73 -11.76
CA ARG A 49 -1.58 8.92 -12.69
C ARG A 49 -0.37 9.70 -13.19
N ARG A 50 -0.54 10.97 -13.55
CA ARG A 50 0.56 11.84 -13.98
C ARG A 50 1.54 12.09 -12.82
N LEU A 51 1.05 12.42 -11.63
CA LEU A 51 1.90 12.63 -10.46
C LEU A 51 2.72 11.38 -10.13
N MET A 52 2.06 10.21 -10.02
CA MET A 52 2.73 8.93 -9.71
C MET A 52 3.81 8.61 -10.74
N SER A 53 3.54 8.81 -12.03
CA SER A 53 4.52 8.59 -13.10
C SER A 53 5.75 9.49 -12.93
N HIS A 54 5.56 10.79 -12.66
CA HIS A 54 6.68 11.71 -12.45
C HIS A 54 7.48 11.40 -11.18
N LEU A 55 6.80 11.07 -10.07
CA LEU A 55 7.46 10.71 -8.81
C LEU A 55 8.26 9.41 -8.95
N GLU A 56 7.75 8.40 -9.65
CA GLU A 56 8.47 7.15 -9.92
C GLU A 56 9.67 7.39 -10.84
N ALA A 57 9.50 8.19 -11.90
CA ALA A 57 10.59 8.57 -12.79
C ALA A 57 11.68 9.37 -12.07
N MET A 58 11.32 10.22 -11.11
CA MET A 58 12.29 10.93 -10.27
C MET A 58 13.00 9.96 -9.32
N ARG A 59 12.23 9.14 -8.58
CA ARG A 59 12.75 8.18 -7.60
C ARG A 59 13.75 7.20 -8.20
N SER A 60 13.56 6.80 -9.46
CA SER A 60 14.48 5.91 -10.17
C SER A 60 15.79 6.58 -10.61
N LYS A 61 15.85 7.91 -10.66
CA LYS A 61 17.04 8.68 -11.05
C LYS A 61 17.88 9.15 -9.86
N VAL A 62 17.23 9.51 -8.76
CA VAL A 62 17.90 10.11 -7.60
C VAL A 62 18.45 9.04 -6.65
N ASP A 63 19.53 9.40 -5.95
CA ASP A 63 20.06 8.55 -4.89
C ASP A 63 19.01 8.33 -3.78
N PRO A 64 18.91 7.13 -3.16
CA PRO A 64 17.93 6.86 -2.12
C PRO A 64 17.96 7.83 -0.94
N ASP A 65 19.14 8.32 -0.53
CA ASP A 65 19.25 9.26 0.58
C ASP A 65 18.76 10.67 0.16
N VAL A 66 18.94 11.06 -1.11
CA VAL A 66 18.35 12.29 -1.68
C VAL A 66 16.83 12.18 -1.72
N TRP A 67 16.30 11.03 -2.17
CA TRP A 67 14.86 10.77 -2.17
C TRP A 67 14.24 10.89 -0.76
N GLN A 68 14.92 10.35 0.25
CA GLN A 68 14.47 10.51 1.65
C GLN A 68 14.50 11.97 2.10
N ALA A 69 15.54 12.73 1.74
CA ALA A 69 15.64 14.14 2.07
C ALA A 69 14.55 15.02 1.43
N LEU A 70 13.94 14.58 0.32
CA LEU A 70 12.84 15.28 -0.35
C LEU A 70 11.47 15.07 0.33
N MET A 71 11.31 14.05 1.18
CA MET A 71 10.03 13.72 1.81
C MET A 71 9.37 14.90 2.56
N PRO A 72 10.10 15.72 3.34
CA PRO A 72 9.51 16.90 3.99
C PRO A 72 8.94 17.91 3.00
N VAL A 73 9.51 18.04 1.80
CA VAL A 73 9.03 18.98 0.77
C VAL A 73 7.63 18.58 0.30
N VAL A 74 7.43 17.29 0.01
CA VAL A 74 6.11 16.77 -0.39
C VAL A 74 5.11 16.87 0.75
N ARG A 75 5.53 16.52 1.98
CA ARG A 75 4.65 16.51 3.15
C ARG A 75 4.13 17.89 3.56
N ASN A 76 4.89 18.93 3.29
CA ASN A 76 4.50 20.31 3.57
C ASN A 76 3.77 20.99 2.41
N HIS A 77 3.58 20.29 1.28
CA HIS A 77 2.94 20.88 0.10
C HIS A 77 1.41 20.71 0.14
N PRO A 78 0.61 21.74 -0.20
CA PRO A 78 -0.86 21.70 -0.13
C PRO A 78 -1.52 20.58 -0.95
N VAL A 79 -0.85 20.11 -2.01
CA VAL A 79 -1.37 18.98 -2.83
C VAL A 79 -1.51 17.69 -2.05
N LEU A 80 -0.81 17.52 -0.93
CA LEU A 80 -0.96 16.33 -0.09
C LEU A 80 -2.40 16.18 0.41
N GLU A 81 -3.03 17.27 0.87
CA GLU A 81 -4.41 17.22 1.41
C GLU A 81 -5.40 16.69 0.38
N TYR A 82 -5.24 17.07 -0.89
CA TYR A 82 -6.05 16.56 -2.00
C TYR A 82 -5.93 15.03 -2.14
N PHE A 83 -4.72 14.47 -2.07
CA PHE A 83 -4.52 13.03 -2.17
C PHE A 83 -4.93 12.28 -0.89
N LEU A 84 -4.92 12.95 0.26
CA LEU A 84 -5.46 12.40 1.51
C LEU A 84 -6.99 12.31 1.51
N GLU A 85 -7.69 12.83 0.50
CA GLU A 85 -9.10 12.52 0.33
C GLU A 85 -9.33 11.05 -0.04
N ASP A 86 -8.37 10.39 -0.70
CA ASP A 86 -8.42 8.95 -0.96
C ASP A 86 -8.29 8.16 0.36
N PRO A 87 -9.31 7.36 0.75
CA PRO A 87 -9.27 6.59 2.00
C PRO A 87 -8.10 5.60 2.08
N LEU A 88 -7.67 5.01 0.96
CA LEU A 88 -6.51 4.11 0.94
C LEU A 88 -5.21 4.88 1.24
N THR A 89 -5.03 6.02 0.57
CA THR A 89 -3.87 6.89 0.76
C THR A 89 -3.84 7.47 2.17
N ARG A 90 -4.98 7.93 2.69
CA ARG A 90 -5.13 8.43 4.06
C ARG A 90 -4.76 7.37 5.09
N TRP A 91 -5.28 6.15 4.96
CA TRP A 91 -4.95 5.07 5.89
C TRP A 91 -3.45 4.76 5.90
N SER A 92 -2.83 4.73 4.73
CA SER A 92 -1.39 4.52 4.56
C SER A 92 -0.54 5.67 5.15
N HIS A 93 -1.08 6.89 5.13
CA HIS A 93 -0.46 8.06 5.73
C HIS A 93 -0.56 8.03 7.27
N ASP A 94 -1.78 7.89 7.80
CA ASP A 94 -2.08 7.99 9.23
C ASP A 94 -1.48 6.82 10.02
N LYS A 95 -1.41 5.63 9.41
CA LYS A 95 -0.93 4.38 10.02
C LYS A 95 -1.50 4.20 11.43
N PRO A 96 -2.83 4.06 11.56
CA PRO A 96 -3.49 4.01 12.87
C PRO A 96 -2.99 2.85 13.74
N ARG A 97 -2.45 1.79 13.13
CA ARG A 97 -1.82 0.66 13.84
C ARG A 97 -0.33 0.84 14.14
N GLY A 98 0.26 1.97 13.75
CA GLY A 98 1.65 2.33 14.00
C GLY A 98 2.68 1.78 13.01
N TYR A 99 2.27 1.02 11.99
CA TYR A 99 3.15 0.46 10.97
C TYR A 99 2.50 0.45 9.58
N SER A 100 3.32 0.35 8.53
CA SER A 100 2.85 0.27 7.15
C SER A 100 2.44 -1.16 6.79
N GLY A 101 1.36 -1.33 6.02
CA GLY A 101 0.94 -2.65 5.55
C GLY A 101 0.11 -3.45 6.56
N ASP A 102 -0.56 -2.76 7.48
CA ASP A 102 -1.48 -3.42 8.42
C ASP A 102 -2.66 -4.11 7.73
N ALA A 103 -3.34 -4.98 8.47
CA ALA A 103 -4.43 -5.81 7.95
C ALA A 103 -5.60 -4.99 7.37
N GLN A 104 -5.85 -3.79 7.91
CA GLN A 104 -6.93 -2.94 7.44
C GLN A 104 -6.55 -2.13 6.20
N LEU A 105 -5.27 -1.77 6.04
CA LEU A 105 -4.76 -1.25 4.77
C LEU A 105 -4.95 -2.28 3.65
N LEU A 106 -4.67 -3.55 3.95
CA LEU A 106 -4.92 -4.64 3.01
C LEU A 106 -6.40 -4.77 2.66
N ASP A 107 -7.33 -4.48 3.58
CA ASP A 107 -8.77 -4.52 3.27
C ASP A 107 -9.18 -3.47 2.23
N TYR A 108 -8.59 -2.27 2.24
CA TYR A 108 -8.74 -1.30 1.15
C TYR A 108 -8.19 -1.86 -0.16
N ILE A 109 -6.98 -2.42 -0.15
CA ILE A 109 -6.39 -3.03 -1.34
C ILE A 109 -7.24 -4.20 -1.86
N TYR A 110 -7.82 -4.98 -0.97
CA TYR A 110 -8.68 -6.13 -1.29
C TYR A 110 -10.09 -5.75 -1.69
N CYS A 111 -10.46 -4.47 -1.52
CA CYS A 111 -11.82 -3.98 -1.67
C CYS A 111 -12.80 -4.79 -0.80
N ASP A 112 -12.38 -5.15 0.41
CA ASP A 112 -13.15 -5.99 1.31
C ASP A 112 -14.41 -5.25 1.82
N PRO A 113 -15.56 -5.92 1.98
CA PRO A 113 -16.77 -5.32 2.53
C PRO A 113 -16.56 -4.61 3.89
N HIS A 114 -15.58 -5.04 4.69
CA HIS A 114 -15.24 -4.43 5.97
C HIS A 114 -14.95 -2.93 5.87
N VAL A 115 -14.30 -2.47 4.79
CA VAL A 115 -13.97 -1.05 4.58
C VAL A 115 -14.99 -0.31 3.71
N ALA A 116 -16.03 -0.99 3.20
CA ALA A 116 -16.98 -0.40 2.24
C ALA A 116 -17.66 0.86 2.79
N LYS A 117 -18.02 0.87 4.08
CA LYS A 117 -18.61 2.06 4.73
C LYS A 117 -17.62 3.24 4.78
N SER A 118 -16.36 2.97 5.08
CA SER A 118 -15.31 4.00 5.09
C SER A 118 -15.14 4.62 3.70
N VAL A 119 -15.07 3.78 2.66
CA VAL A 119 -14.98 4.23 1.26
C VAL A 119 -16.24 5.01 0.85
N ALA A 120 -17.43 4.55 1.24
CA ALA A 120 -18.68 5.24 0.93
C ALA A 120 -18.77 6.65 1.56
N ASN A 121 -18.15 6.81 2.74
CA ASN A 121 -18.10 8.08 3.47
C ASN A 121 -16.99 9.04 2.99
N ALA A 122 -16.10 8.59 2.10
CA ALA A 122 -15.10 9.48 1.49
C ALA A 122 -15.77 10.57 0.63
N SER A 123 -15.06 11.67 0.39
CA SER A 123 -15.52 12.71 -0.52
C SER A 123 -15.64 12.18 -1.96
N GLU A 124 -16.30 12.93 -2.85
CA GLU A 124 -16.38 12.54 -4.27
C GLU A 124 -15.00 12.51 -4.95
N ILE A 125 -14.10 13.43 -4.58
CA ILE A 125 -12.69 13.41 -4.99
C ILE A 125 -12.01 12.16 -4.45
N GLY A 126 -12.16 11.87 -3.15
CA GLY A 126 -11.59 10.69 -2.50
C GLY A 126 -12.03 9.38 -3.14
N LYS A 127 -13.32 9.24 -3.45
CA LYS A 127 -13.86 8.11 -4.21
C LYS A 127 -13.27 8.04 -5.61
N ALA A 128 -13.14 9.17 -6.31
CA ALA A 128 -12.56 9.22 -7.65
C ALA A 128 -11.08 8.81 -7.67
N LEU A 129 -10.30 9.26 -6.70
CA LEU A 129 -8.91 8.85 -6.50
C LEU A 129 -8.83 7.35 -6.13
N TYR A 130 -9.65 6.89 -5.19
CA TYR A 130 -9.67 5.49 -4.75
C TYR A 130 -9.98 4.51 -5.90
N ARG A 131 -10.89 4.87 -6.81
CA ARG A 131 -11.17 4.08 -8.03
C ARG A 131 -9.91 3.82 -8.84
N HIS A 132 -8.95 4.75 -8.83
CA HIS A 132 -7.66 4.57 -9.47
C HIS A 132 -6.66 3.84 -8.57
N THR A 133 -6.45 4.30 -7.35
CA THR A 133 -5.39 3.78 -6.46
C THR A 133 -5.60 2.32 -6.10
N LYS A 134 -6.84 1.86 -5.93
CA LYS A 134 -7.13 0.45 -5.67
C LYS A 134 -6.77 -0.47 -6.84
N ASP A 135 -6.67 0.05 -8.07
CA ASP A 135 -6.43 -0.75 -9.29
C ASP A 135 -5.03 -0.57 -9.88
N VAL A 136 -4.12 0.09 -9.15
CA VAL A 136 -2.70 0.12 -9.52
C VAL A 136 -2.08 -1.30 -9.47
N PRO A 137 -1.01 -1.57 -10.25
CA PRO A 137 -0.45 -2.91 -10.38
C PRO A 137 -0.10 -3.61 -9.05
N SER A 138 0.41 -2.86 -8.06
CA SER A 138 0.73 -3.43 -6.75
C SER A 138 -0.50 -3.90 -5.97
N CYS A 139 -1.62 -3.18 -6.06
CA CYS A 139 -2.87 -3.55 -5.42
C CYS A 139 -3.51 -4.77 -6.10
N VAL A 140 -3.47 -4.80 -7.45
CA VAL A 140 -3.90 -5.98 -8.23
C VAL A 140 -3.07 -7.20 -7.82
N ALA A 141 -1.74 -7.09 -7.78
CA ALA A 141 -0.87 -8.19 -7.40
C ALA A 141 -1.12 -8.70 -5.97
N ALA A 142 -1.50 -7.83 -5.04
CA ALA A 142 -1.88 -8.23 -3.69
C ALA A 142 -3.18 -9.06 -3.68
N ARG A 143 -4.18 -8.69 -4.48
CA ARG A 143 -5.43 -9.46 -4.64
C ARG A 143 -5.16 -10.81 -5.30
N GLU A 144 -4.35 -10.84 -6.36
CA GLU A 144 -3.93 -12.08 -7.01
C GLU A 144 -3.24 -13.00 -6.00
N ARG A 145 -2.31 -12.48 -5.18
CA ARG A 145 -1.65 -13.27 -4.15
C ARG A 145 -2.63 -13.89 -3.16
N ARG A 146 -3.60 -13.12 -2.65
CA ARG A 146 -4.66 -13.65 -1.76
C ARG A 146 -5.41 -14.80 -2.43
N ASP A 147 -5.78 -14.62 -3.70
CA ASP A 147 -6.56 -15.61 -4.45
C ASP A 147 -5.74 -16.87 -4.78
N LEU A 148 -4.43 -16.73 -5.03
CA LEU A 148 -3.50 -17.85 -5.17
C LEU A 148 -3.42 -18.66 -3.87
N LEU A 149 -3.29 -18.00 -2.72
CA LEU A 149 -3.21 -18.67 -1.41
C LEU A 149 -4.50 -19.45 -1.10
N THR A 150 -5.67 -18.85 -1.35
CA THR A 150 -6.96 -19.54 -1.24
C THR A 150 -6.97 -20.82 -2.10
N ARG A 151 -6.57 -20.72 -3.37
CA ARG A 151 -6.57 -21.85 -4.29
C ARG A 151 -5.65 -22.98 -3.84
N TYR A 152 -4.45 -22.63 -3.37
CA TYR A 152 -3.51 -23.64 -2.86
C TYR A 152 -4.08 -24.40 -1.66
N VAL A 153 -4.74 -23.71 -0.73
CA VAL A 153 -5.41 -24.37 0.39
C VAL A 153 -6.49 -25.33 -0.11
N ASP A 154 -7.36 -24.88 -1.02
CA ASP A 154 -8.46 -25.70 -1.54
C ASP A 154 -7.96 -26.95 -2.32
N GLU A 155 -6.90 -26.79 -3.11
CA GLU A 155 -6.26 -27.88 -3.84
C GLU A 155 -5.57 -28.88 -2.91
N ILE A 156 -4.90 -28.41 -1.86
CA ILE A 156 -4.25 -29.27 -0.87
C ILE A 156 -5.29 -30.05 -0.08
N ALA A 157 -6.39 -29.39 0.33
CA ALA A 157 -7.50 -30.05 1.02
C ALA A 157 -8.12 -31.17 0.17
N THR A 158 -8.25 -30.94 -1.14
CA THR A 158 -8.74 -31.95 -2.10
C THR A 158 -7.78 -33.13 -2.19
N ARG A 159 -6.47 -32.87 -2.25
CA ARG A 159 -5.45 -33.92 -2.39
C ARG A 159 -5.26 -34.75 -1.12
N ASN A 160 -5.27 -34.11 0.04
CA ASN A 160 -4.92 -34.75 1.32
C ASN A 160 -6.15 -35.23 2.11
N GLY A 161 -7.35 -34.74 1.75
CA GLY A 161 -8.59 -35.10 2.41
C GLY A 161 -8.83 -34.39 3.75
N PRO A 162 -9.79 -34.85 4.56
CA PRO A 162 -10.36 -34.10 5.68
C PRO A 162 -9.43 -33.90 6.87
N GLN A 163 -8.24 -34.53 6.87
CA GLN A 163 -7.22 -34.33 7.91
C GLN A 163 -6.28 -33.15 7.63
N THR A 164 -6.51 -32.39 6.55
CA THR A 164 -5.71 -31.22 6.20
C THR A 164 -5.80 -30.14 7.27
N GLU A 165 -4.65 -29.68 7.76
CA GLU A 165 -4.52 -28.57 8.71
C GLU A 165 -3.74 -27.43 8.06
N VAL A 166 -4.18 -26.19 8.26
CA VAL A 166 -3.55 -24.98 7.71
C VAL A 166 -3.09 -24.08 8.85
N LEU A 167 -1.88 -23.55 8.74
CA LEU A 167 -1.35 -22.50 9.61
C LEU A 167 -0.97 -21.29 8.75
N ALA A 168 -1.64 -20.17 8.96
CA ALA A 168 -1.30 -18.88 8.35
C ALA A 168 -0.50 -18.05 9.36
N ILE A 169 0.69 -17.60 8.95
CA ILE A 169 1.61 -16.77 9.77
C ILE A 169 1.63 -15.37 9.17
N ALA A 170 1.57 -14.35 10.02
CA ALA A 170 1.31 -12.96 9.62
C ALA A 170 0.01 -12.88 8.79
N ALA A 171 -1.05 -13.47 9.36
CA ALA A 171 -2.31 -13.71 8.67
C ALA A 171 -3.10 -12.43 8.33
N GLY A 172 -2.81 -11.29 8.98
CA GLY A 172 -3.73 -10.16 8.98
C GLY A 172 -5.14 -10.62 9.35
N HIS A 173 -6.16 -10.09 8.66
CA HIS A 173 -7.55 -10.52 8.81
C HIS A 173 -7.89 -11.86 8.12
N LEU A 174 -6.89 -12.63 7.65
CA LEU A 174 -7.06 -13.93 6.99
C LEU A 174 -8.08 -13.92 5.82
N ARG A 175 -8.00 -12.91 4.95
CA ARG A 175 -9.01 -12.68 3.91
C ARG A 175 -9.05 -13.78 2.84
N GLU A 176 -7.99 -14.55 2.69
CA GLU A 176 -7.92 -15.74 1.85
C GLU A 176 -8.89 -16.85 2.32
N ALA A 177 -9.14 -16.96 3.64
CA ALA A 177 -10.03 -17.96 4.20
C ALA A 177 -11.50 -17.69 3.86
N ASN A 178 -11.89 -16.41 3.80
CA ASN A 178 -13.25 -16.00 3.42
C ASN A 178 -13.66 -16.50 2.03
N ARG A 179 -12.69 -16.82 1.17
CA ARG A 179 -12.91 -17.27 -0.22
C ARG A 179 -12.67 -18.77 -0.42
N SER A 180 -12.27 -19.50 0.62
CA SER A 180 -11.93 -20.93 0.52
C SER A 180 -13.19 -21.79 0.54
N ALA A 181 -13.38 -22.58 -0.52
CA ALA A 181 -14.44 -23.58 -0.55
C ALA A 181 -14.16 -24.71 0.46
N ALA A 182 -12.89 -25.09 0.65
CA ALA A 182 -12.53 -26.14 1.60
C ALA A 182 -12.88 -25.78 3.04
N LEU A 183 -12.72 -24.51 3.41
CA LEU A 183 -13.14 -24.04 4.72
C LEU A 183 -14.67 -24.01 4.84
N GLN A 184 -15.37 -23.42 3.86
CA GLN A 184 -16.83 -23.29 3.86
C GLN A 184 -17.55 -24.65 3.88
N GLU A 185 -16.98 -25.65 3.21
CA GLU A 185 -17.52 -27.01 3.12
C GLU A 185 -17.05 -27.94 4.26
N GLY A 186 -16.24 -27.44 5.21
CA GLY A 186 -15.74 -28.23 6.33
C GLY A 186 -14.75 -29.34 5.92
N ARG A 187 -14.04 -29.18 4.80
CA ARG A 187 -13.03 -30.13 4.31
C ARG A 187 -11.65 -29.97 4.95
N LEU A 188 -11.46 -28.94 5.77
CA LEU A 188 -10.27 -28.72 6.58
C LEU A 188 -10.53 -29.18 8.01
N LYS A 189 -9.55 -29.85 8.62
CA LYS A 189 -9.61 -30.18 10.05
C LYS A 189 -9.49 -28.92 10.91
N ARG A 190 -8.61 -27.99 10.54
CA ARG A 190 -8.48 -26.66 11.15
C ARG A 190 -7.70 -25.70 10.27
N TRP A 191 -7.98 -24.41 10.43
CA TRP A 191 -7.17 -23.31 9.91
C TRP A 191 -6.83 -22.38 11.07
N VAL A 192 -5.54 -22.31 11.42
CA VAL A 192 -5.04 -21.48 12.52
C VAL A 192 -4.41 -20.23 11.93
N ALA A 193 -4.81 -19.06 12.42
CA ALA A 193 -4.20 -17.78 12.08
C ALA A 193 -3.30 -17.31 13.23
N LEU A 194 -2.08 -16.86 12.88
CA LEU A 194 -1.12 -16.28 13.80
C LEU A 194 -0.71 -14.91 13.26
N ASP A 195 -0.89 -13.87 14.06
CA ASP A 195 -0.39 -12.53 13.77
C ASP A 195 0.24 -11.89 15.02
N GLN A 196 1.18 -10.98 14.79
CA GLN A 196 1.84 -10.21 15.85
C GLN A 196 0.98 -9.01 16.28
N ASP A 197 0.15 -8.49 15.37
CA ASP A 197 -0.79 -7.42 15.67
C ASP A 197 -2.05 -8.01 16.32
N PRO A 198 -2.35 -7.67 17.60
CA PRO A 198 -3.51 -8.19 18.31
C PRO A 198 -4.85 -7.72 17.73
N GLN A 199 -4.86 -6.77 16.79
CA GLN A 199 -6.08 -6.31 16.10
C GLN A 199 -6.29 -7.00 14.74
N SER A 200 -5.40 -7.91 14.34
CA SER A 200 -5.46 -8.58 13.04
C SER A 200 -6.28 -9.86 13.03
N VAL A 201 -6.32 -10.63 14.13
CA VAL A 201 -6.99 -11.94 14.19
C VAL A 201 -8.04 -12.02 15.29
#